data_AF-A0A8S1LU06-F1
#
_entry.id   AF-A0A8S1LU06-F1
#
_cell.length_a   1.000
_cell.length_b   1.000
_cell.length_c   1.000
_cell.angle_alpha   90.00
_cell.angle_beta   90.00
_cell.angle_gamma   90.00
#
_symmetry.space_group_name_H-M   'P 1'
#
loop_
_entity.id
_entity.type
_entity.pdbx_description
1 polymer ?
#
loop_
_entity_poly.entity_id
_entity_poly.type
_entity_poly.pdbx_seq_one_letter_code
_entity_poly.pdbx_strand_id
1 'polypeptide(L)'
;MSQRKKKRDPTPTRVALVCLKTTQNNIQINNQSLLKIFSKHGSISKILIFERGQLLTKVFIEYDEVNSAIDAIKYLNNTKILNQISCNVYHSRLKQLKLDTVPYTKGLDFTNLPSNIIEQVEQIEQQLENNDKTFNNNEWQDFQFENRSTDEVSDEEEPQFSEEKMKDIITKLNQIDEEINQTIETKIVTALDKLRQTQQFNKQQENQIIQINQ
;
A
#
# COMPACT_ATOMS: atom_id res chain seq x y z
N MET A 1 41.29 -26.58 -11.45
CA MET A 1 41.26 -25.11 -11.26
C MET A 1 39.92 -24.57 -11.77
N SER A 2 39.00 -24.26 -10.85
CA SER A 2 37.65 -23.78 -11.19
C SER A 2 37.70 -22.30 -11.53
N GLN A 3 37.47 -21.96 -12.81
CA GLN A 3 37.43 -20.59 -13.29
C GLN A 3 36.16 -19.90 -12.75
N ARG A 4 36.32 -19.03 -11.73
CA ARG A 4 35.30 -18.08 -11.32
C ARG A 4 34.96 -17.18 -12.51
N LYS A 5 33.80 -17.40 -13.13
CA LYS A 5 33.25 -16.53 -14.17
C LYS A 5 33.21 -15.09 -13.63
N LYS A 6 33.93 -14.16 -14.28
CA LYS A 6 33.87 -12.73 -13.99
C LYS A 6 32.40 -12.28 -13.98
N LYS A 7 31.94 -11.73 -12.85
CA LYS A 7 30.63 -11.07 -12.74
C LYS A 7 30.60 -9.97 -13.80
N ARG A 8 29.89 -10.18 -14.90
CA ARG A 8 29.54 -9.10 -15.82
C ARG A 8 28.56 -8.21 -15.09
N ASP A 9 28.82 -6.92 -15.06
CA ASP A 9 27.86 -5.96 -14.53
C ASP A 9 26.57 -6.08 -15.35
N PRO A 10 25.42 -6.25 -14.70
CA PRO A 10 24.15 -6.37 -15.40
C PRO A 10 23.87 -5.06 -16.14
N THR A 11 23.64 -5.15 -17.45
CA THR A 11 23.15 -4.02 -18.24
C THR A 11 21.85 -3.51 -17.59
N PRO A 12 21.69 -2.19 -17.40
CA PRO A 12 20.45 -1.63 -16.87
C PRO A 12 19.26 -2.04 -17.74
N THR A 13 18.22 -2.55 -17.10
CA THR A 13 16.95 -2.89 -17.74
C THR A 13 15.83 -2.14 -17.05
N ARG A 14 14.66 -2.11 -17.68
CA ARG A 14 13.43 -1.56 -17.10
C ARG A 14 12.89 -2.38 -15.92
N VAL A 15 13.44 -3.57 -15.71
CA VAL A 15 12.98 -4.49 -14.67
C VAL A 15 13.94 -4.47 -13.49
N ALA A 16 13.41 -4.18 -12.31
CA ALA A 16 14.12 -4.28 -11.04
C ALA A 16 13.74 -5.57 -10.31
N LEU A 17 14.73 -6.24 -9.72
CA LEU A 17 14.53 -7.31 -8.74
C LEU A 17 14.50 -6.69 -7.34
N VAL A 18 13.40 -6.87 -6.63
CA VAL A 18 13.21 -6.39 -5.27
C VAL A 18 13.16 -7.58 -4.32
N CYS A 19 13.98 -7.52 -3.29
CA CYS A 19 14.03 -8.47 -2.18
C CYS A 19 13.58 -7.75 -0.91
N LEU A 20 12.48 -8.22 -0.35
CA LEU A 20 11.84 -7.62 0.83
C LEU A 20 11.99 -8.57 2.00
N LYS A 21 12.75 -8.15 3.00
CA LYS A 21 13.02 -8.93 4.22
C LYS A 21 12.24 -8.34 5.38
N THR A 22 11.49 -9.19 6.06
CA THR A 22 10.75 -8.85 7.29
C THR A 22 11.25 -9.71 8.44
N THR A 23 11.21 -9.16 9.65
CA THR A 23 11.42 -9.91 10.91
C THR A 23 10.10 -10.35 11.54
N GLN A 24 8.97 -9.83 11.03
CA GLN A 24 7.63 -10.13 11.52
C GLN A 24 6.92 -11.10 10.56
N ASN A 25 6.38 -12.19 11.11
CA ASN A 25 5.76 -13.27 10.33
C ASN A 25 4.39 -12.91 9.72
N ASN A 26 3.76 -11.81 10.18
CA ASN A 26 2.38 -11.45 9.82
C ASN A 26 2.26 -10.26 8.85
N ILE A 27 3.39 -9.70 8.38
CA ILE A 27 3.33 -8.60 7.41
C ILE A 27 3.04 -9.17 6.02
N GLN A 28 1.83 -8.92 5.52
CA GLN A 28 1.48 -9.24 4.14
C GLN A 28 1.89 -8.11 3.19
N ILE A 29 2.84 -8.41 2.31
CA ILE A 29 3.26 -7.47 1.25
C ILE A 29 2.26 -7.58 0.09
N ASN A 30 1.45 -6.55 -0.07
CA ASN A 30 0.48 -6.45 -1.16
C ASN A 30 1.05 -5.63 -2.34
N ASN A 31 0.43 -5.75 -3.52
CA ASN A 31 0.89 -5.01 -4.70
C ASN A 31 0.63 -3.49 -4.58
N GLN A 32 -0.42 -3.07 -3.85
CA GLN A 32 -0.79 -1.66 -3.70
C GLN A 32 0.26 -0.85 -2.92
N SER A 33 0.77 -1.41 -1.82
CA SER A 33 1.85 -0.82 -1.03
C SER A 33 3.14 -0.72 -1.84
N LEU A 34 3.44 -1.74 -2.66
CA LEU A 34 4.58 -1.69 -3.57
C LEU A 34 4.41 -0.60 -4.62
N LEU A 35 3.24 -0.50 -5.25
CA LEU A 35 2.93 0.57 -6.20
C LEU A 35 3.16 1.95 -5.56
N LYS A 36 2.57 2.21 -4.38
CA LYS A 36 2.70 3.52 -3.69
C LYS A 36 4.15 3.92 -3.42
N ILE A 37 5.02 2.96 -3.11
CA ILE A 37 6.43 3.24 -2.80
C ILE A 37 7.25 3.40 -4.07
N PHE A 38 7.11 2.47 -5.01
CA PHE A 38 7.96 2.39 -6.19
C PHE A 38 7.54 3.37 -7.29
N SER A 39 6.28 3.81 -7.32
CA SER A 39 5.79 4.83 -8.27
C SER A 39 6.43 6.20 -8.05
N LYS A 40 7.03 6.45 -6.88
CA LYS A 40 7.79 7.69 -6.61
C LYS A 40 9.02 7.86 -7.51
N HIS A 41 9.49 6.78 -8.12
CA HIS A 41 10.67 6.78 -9.00
C HIS A 41 10.31 6.72 -10.49
N GLY A 42 9.03 6.60 -10.83
CA GLY A 42 8.53 6.58 -12.20
C GLY A 42 7.32 5.68 -12.38
N SER A 43 6.72 5.74 -13.57
CA SER A 43 5.54 4.95 -13.92
C SER A 43 5.86 3.46 -14.02
N ILE A 44 5.03 2.64 -13.37
CA ILE A 44 5.20 1.19 -13.28
C ILE A 44 4.25 0.52 -14.26
N SER A 45 4.79 -0.27 -15.18
CA SER A 45 4.01 -1.07 -16.12
C SER A 45 3.46 -2.32 -15.44
N LYS A 46 4.29 -3.06 -14.69
CA LYS A 46 3.91 -4.37 -14.12
C LYS A 46 4.59 -4.67 -12.79
N ILE A 47 3.89 -5.38 -11.92
CA ILE A 47 4.43 -5.93 -10.66
C ILE A 47 4.17 -7.43 -10.59
N LEU A 48 5.21 -8.22 -10.33
CA LEU A 48 5.14 -9.67 -10.22
C LEU A 48 5.81 -10.17 -8.94
N ILE A 49 5.01 -10.59 -7.97
CA ILE A 49 5.49 -11.28 -6.78
C ILE A 49 5.61 -12.77 -7.12
N PHE A 50 6.82 -13.28 -7.29
CA PHE A 50 7.03 -14.68 -7.71
C PHE A 50 7.44 -15.61 -6.58
N GLU A 51 7.86 -15.06 -5.43
CA GLU A 51 8.25 -15.84 -4.25
C GLU A 51 7.73 -15.14 -3.00
N ARG A 52 6.81 -15.79 -2.28
CA ARG A 52 6.30 -15.35 -0.98
C ARG A 52 6.80 -16.30 0.09
N GLY A 53 7.87 -15.92 0.79
CA GLY A 53 8.35 -16.60 1.98
C GLY A 53 7.92 -15.89 3.26
N GLN A 54 7.99 -16.59 4.38
CA GLN A 54 7.61 -16.06 5.70
C GLN A 54 8.43 -14.83 6.13
N LEU A 55 9.72 -14.79 5.75
CA LEU A 55 10.65 -13.71 6.11
C LEU A 55 11.22 -12.98 4.90
N LEU A 56 11.05 -13.53 3.69
CA LEU A 56 11.60 -13.00 2.46
C LEU A 56 10.58 -13.11 1.33
N THR A 57 10.24 -11.99 0.75
CA THR A 57 9.43 -11.91 -0.47
C THR A 57 10.28 -11.37 -1.60
N LYS A 58 10.20 -11.99 -2.78
CA LYS A 58 10.87 -11.50 -3.99
C LYS A 58 9.87 -11.08 -5.04
N VAL A 59 10.14 -9.92 -5.63
CA VAL A 59 9.25 -9.24 -6.55
C VAL A 59 10.05 -8.74 -7.73
N PHE A 60 9.46 -8.80 -8.92
CA PHE A 60 9.91 -8.01 -10.05
C PHE A 60 8.99 -6.83 -10.28
N ILE A 61 9.58 -5.67 -10.55
CA ILE A 61 8.88 -4.44 -10.91
C ILE A 61 9.40 -4.00 -12.27
N GLU A 62 8.51 -3.83 -13.24
CA GLU A 62 8.80 -3.29 -14.56
C GLU A 62 8.34 -1.84 -14.63
N TYR A 63 9.26 -0.93 -14.93
CA TYR A 63 9.00 0.47 -15.20
C TYR A 63 8.80 0.72 -16.70
N ASP A 64 8.12 1.81 -17.05
CA ASP A 64 8.00 2.25 -18.44
C ASP A 64 9.37 2.66 -19.00
N GLU A 65 10.18 3.33 -18.16
CA GLU A 65 11.51 3.84 -18.49
C GLU A 65 12.64 3.13 -17.73
N VAL A 66 13.81 3.03 -18.37
CA VAL A 66 15.01 2.43 -17.75
C VAL A 66 15.55 3.33 -16.63
N ASN A 67 15.49 4.65 -16.78
CA ASN A 67 15.99 5.61 -15.80
C ASN A 67 15.28 5.48 -14.46
N SER A 68 13.95 5.27 -14.49
CA SER A 68 13.15 5.04 -13.29
C SER A 68 13.60 3.80 -12.51
N ALA A 69 13.95 2.71 -13.21
CA ALA A 69 14.48 1.52 -12.57
C ALA A 69 15.87 1.77 -11.93
N ILE A 70 16.72 2.57 -12.59
CA ILE A 70 18.02 2.98 -12.04
C ILE A 70 17.84 3.83 -10.78
N ASP A 71 16.93 4.80 -10.81
CA ASP A 71 16.63 5.66 -9.67
C ASP A 71 16.08 4.85 -8.49
N ALA A 72 15.12 3.95 -8.74
CA ALA A 72 14.60 3.06 -7.70
C ALA A 72 15.72 2.23 -7.06
N ILE A 73 16.67 1.70 -7.85
CA ILE A 73 17.82 0.96 -7.32
C ILE A 73 18.72 1.88 -6.48
N LYS A 74 18.96 3.11 -6.93
CA LYS A 74 19.84 4.06 -6.23
C LYS A 74 19.26 4.49 -4.87
N TYR A 75 17.96 4.74 -4.81
CA TYR A 75 17.32 5.33 -3.63
C TYR A 75 16.67 4.33 -2.68
N LEU A 76 16.17 3.18 -3.18
CA LEU A 76 15.46 2.20 -2.34
C LEU A 76 16.34 1.05 -1.89
N ASN A 77 17.52 0.86 -2.48
CA ASN A 77 18.38 -0.25 -2.09
C ASN A 77 18.98 -0.04 -0.68
N ASN A 78 18.83 -1.06 0.17
CA ASN A 78 19.19 -1.05 1.59
C ASN A 78 18.39 -0.05 2.44
N THR A 79 17.18 0.30 2.03
CA THR A 79 16.28 1.16 2.81
C THR A 79 15.26 0.34 3.60
N LYS A 80 14.62 0.97 4.59
CA LYS A 80 13.48 0.39 5.29
C LYS A 80 12.19 0.98 4.74
N ILE A 81 11.25 0.13 4.38
CA ILE A 81 9.91 0.49 3.88
C ILE A 81 8.84 -0.13 4.78
N LEU A 82 7.59 0.36 4.72
CA LEU A 82 6.40 -0.26 5.35
C LEU A 82 6.63 -0.69 6.81
N ASN A 83 7.01 0.24 7.69
CA ASN A 83 7.24 -0.02 9.11
C ASN A 83 8.20 -1.19 9.38
N GLN A 84 9.44 -1.07 8.89
CA GLN A 84 10.63 -1.90 9.18
C GLN A 84 10.93 -3.08 8.23
N ILE A 85 10.32 -3.16 7.05
CA ILE A 85 10.73 -4.12 6.01
C ILE A 85 12.02 -3.63 5.35
N SER A 86 13.10 -4.43 5.41
CA SER A 86 14.33 -4.13 4.67
C SER A 86 14.13 -4.40 3.17
N CYS A 87 14.33 -3.37 2.36
CA CYS A 87 14.20 -3.40 0.92
C CYS A 87 15.57 -3.39 0.26
N ASN A 88 15.85 -4.40 -0.56
CA ASN A 88 17.04 -4.46 -1.39
C ASN A 88 16.63 -4.54 -2.85
N VAL A 89 17.19 -3.67 -3.68
CA VAL A 89 16.81 -3.54 -5.10
C VAL A 89 18.04 -3.78 -5.96
N TYR A 90 17.89 -4.63 -6.97
CA TYR A 90 18.96 -5.06 -7.87
C TYR A 90 18.52 -4.94 -9.33
N HIS A 91 19.47 -4.76 -10.23
CA HIS A 91 19.20 -4.87 -11.67
C HIS A 91 18.73 -6.29 -12.02
N SER A 92 17.60 -6.39 -12.71
CA SER A 92 17.18 -7.65 -13.31
C SER A 92 17.88 -7.86 -14.65
N ARG A 93 18.02 -9.13 -15.03
CA ARG A 93 18.44 -9.52 -16.39
C ARG A 93 17.26 -9.60 -17.36
N LEU A 94 16.03 -9.47 -16.85
CA LEU A 94 14.82 -9.54 -17.66
C LEU A 94 14.64 -8.21 -18.40
N LYS A 95 14.28 -8.29 -19.69
CA LYS A 95 13.95 -7.10 -20.50
C LYS A 95 12.50 -6.65 -20.30
N GLN A 96 11.63 -7.59 -19.91
CA GLN A 96 10.18 -7.41 -19.75
C GLN A 96 9.63 -8.52 -18.84
N LEU A 97 8.52 -8.25 -18.13
CA LEU A 97 7.81 -9.23 -17.34
C LEU A 97 6.70 -9.93 -18.12
N LYS A 98 6.69 -11.27 -18.00
CA LYS A 98 5.66 -12.16 -18.53
C LYS A 98 4.85 -12.74 -17.38
N LEU A 99 3.61 -12.29 -17.24
CA LEU A 99 2.74 -12.63 -16.12
C LEU A 99 2.17 -14.06 -16.22
N ASP A 100 2.13 -14.62 -17.44
CA ASP A 100 1.57 -15.95 -17.74
C ASP A 100 2.37 -17.12 -17.14
N THR A 101 3.60 -16.86 -16.68
CA THR A 101 4.57 -17.89 -16.30
C THR A 101 4.54 -18.25 -14.81
N VAL A 102 3.74 -17.59 -13.97
CA VAL A 102 3.77 -17.79 -12.51
C VAL A 102 2.51 -18.49 -12.02
N PRO A 103 2.61 -19.74 -11.53
CA PRO A 103 1.45 -20.60 -11.26
C PRO A 103 0.53 -20.14 -10.10
N TYR A 104 0.95 -19.17 -9.28
CA TYR A 104 0.24 -18.82 -8.04
C TYR A 104 0.01 -17.33 -7.81
N THR A 105 0.52 -16.47 -8.70
CA THR A 105 0.30 -15.03 -8.63
C THR A 105 0.05 -14.53 -10.04
N LYS A 106 -1.22 -14.19 -10.34
CA LYS A 106 -1.51 -13.30 -11.46
C LYS A 106 -0.86 -11.97 -11.09
N GLY A 107 0.36 -11.71 -11.56
CA GLY A 107 1.00 -10.42 -11.35
C GLY A 107 0.07 -9.30 -11.86
N LEU A 108 0.29 -8.08 -11.40
CA LEU A 108 -0.54 -6.95 -11.81
C LEU A 108 0.06 -6.28 -13.05
N ASP A 109 -0.78 -6.11 -14.07
CA ASP A 109 -0.50 -5.32 -15.25
C ASP A 109 -1.24 -3.99 -15.15
N PHE A 110 -0.49 -2.90 -15.17
CA PHE A 110 -1.01 -1.54 -15.12
C PHE A 110 -1.12 -0.89 -16.51
N THR A 111 -0.66 -1.57 -17.57
CA THR A 111 -0.71 -1.04 -18.94
C THR A 111 -2.07 -1.21 -19.62
N ASN A 112 -2.90 -2.12 -19.09
CA ASN A 112 -4.23 -2.44 -19.62
C ASN A 112 -5.29 -2.34 -18.52
N LEU A 113 -5.40 -1.19 -17.85
CA LEU A 113 -6.55 -0.94 -16.97
C LEU A 113 -7.81 -0.76 -17.85
N PRO A 114 -8.87 -1.55 -17.67
CA PRO A 114 -10.15 -1.23 -18.29
C PRO A 114 -10.64 0.12 -17.76
N SER A 115 -11.12 0.98 -18.65
CA SER A 115 -11.48 2.38 -18.40
C SER A 115 -12.39 2.59 -17.18
N ASN A 116 -13.24 1.60 -16.87
CA ASN A 116 -14.14 1.61 -15.71
C ASN A 116 -13.42 1.62 -14.35
N ILE A 117 -12.17 1.15 -14.25
CA ILE A 117 -11.42 1.14 -12.98
C ILE A 117 -10.78 2.50 -12.71
N ILE A 118 -10.38 3.23 -13.75
CA ILE A 118 -9.76 4.55 -13.63
C ILE A 118 -10.76 5.55 -13.05
N GLU A 119 -12.00 5.54 -13.54
CA GLU A 119 -13.07 6.40 -13.00
C GLU A 119 -13.43 6.05 -11.53
N GLN A 120 -13.38 4.76 -11.16
CA GLN A 120 -13.64 4.34 -9.77
C GLN A 120 -12.48 4.69 -8.83
N VAL A 121 -11.23 4.59 -9.28
CA VAL A 121 -10.05 4.95 -8.46
C VAL A 121 -9.97 6.46 -8.27
N GLU A 122 -10.25 7.25 -9.30
CA GLU A 122 -10.24 8.72 -9.22
C GLU A 122 -11.39 9.24 -8.32
N GLN A 123 -12.56 8.58 -8.33
CA GLN A 123 -13.65 8.86 -7.39
C GLN A 123 -13.31 8.46 -5.94
N ILE A 124 -12.56 7.37 -5.73
CA ILE A 124 -12.11 6.94 -4.40
C ILE A 124 -11.01 7.87 -3.85
N GLU A 125 -10.09 8.34 -4.69
CA GLU A 125 -9.03 9.30 -4.31
C GLU A 125 -9.63 10.68 -3.95
N GLN A 126 -10.61 11.17 -4.71
CA GLN A 126 -11.33 12.41 -4.35
C GLN A 126 -12.14 12.28 -3.06
N GLN A 127 -12.66 11.08 -2.74
CA GLN A 127 -13.33 10.84 -1.46
C GLN A 127 -12.35 10.75 -0.28
N LEU A 128 -11.13 10.25 -0.48
CA LEU A 128 -10.09 10.18 0.57
C LEU A 128 -9.48 11.57 0.86
N GLU A 129 -9.23 12.40 -0.16
CA GLU A 129 -8.75 13.79 0.04
C GLU A 129 -9.80 14.70 0.72
N ASN A 130 -11.08 14.44 0.52
CA ASN A 130 -12.14 15.18 1.20
C ASN A 130 -12.28 14.79 2.69
N ASN A 131 -11.90 13.56 3.05
CA ASN A 131 -11.88 13.09 4.44
C ASN A 131 -10.67 13.64 5.23
N ASP A 132 -9.52 13.88 4.59
CA ASP A 132 -8.37 14.56 5.23
C ASP A 132 -8.65 16.04 5.53
N LYS A 133 -9.57 16.69 4.80
CA LYS A 133 -10.00 18.08 5.08
C LYS A 133 -11.05 18.19 6.18
N THR A 134 -11.78 17.12 6.50
CA THR A 134 -12.78 17.14 7.58
C THR A 134 -12.18 16.80 8.94
N PHE A 135 -11.00 16.17 8.99
CA PHE A 135 -10.30 15.87 10.25
C PHE A 135 -9.54 17.06 10.85
N ASN A 136 -9.35 18.15 10.08
CA ASN A 136 -8.54 19.31 10.50
C ASN A 136 -9.34 20.48 11.11
N ASN A 137 -10.67 20.35 11.27
CA ASN A 137 -11.50 21.48 11.70
C ASN A 137 -12.23 21.32 13.03
N ASN A 138 -12.06 20.23 13.77
CA ASN A 138 -12.59 20.15 15.13
C ASN A 138 -11.46 19.87 16.15
N GLU A 139 -11.15 20.93 16.91
CA GLU A 139 -10.79 20.86 18.33
C GLU A 139 -9.39 20.32 18.72
N TRP A 140 -8.33 20.86 18.11
CA TRP A 140 -6.94 20.70 18.59
C TRP A 140 -6.22 22.04 18.86
N GLN A 141 -6.94 23.16 18.94
CA GLN A 141 -6.32 24.48 19.17
C GLN A 141 -5.75 24.70 20.59
N ASP A 142 -6.03 23.83 21.55
CA ASP A 142 -5.58 24.01 22.95
C ASP A 142 -4.20 23.42 23.29
N PHE A 143 -3.51 22.78 22.34
CA PHE A 143 -2.10 22.37 22.52
C PHE A 143 -1.15 23.36 21.82
N GLN A 144 -1.14 24.61 22.30
CA GLN A 144 -0.06 25.54 22.02
C GLN A 144 1.19 25.09 22.78
N PHE A 145 2.11 24.40 22.10
CA PHE A 145 3.48 24.24 22.61
C PHE A 145 4.16 25.60 22.52
N GLU A 146 4.26 26.31 23.65
CA GLU A 146 5.11 27.48 23.76
C GLU A 146 6.57 27.07 23.53
N ASN A 147 7.06 27.26 22.30
CA ASN A 147 8.49 27.27 22.01
C ASN A 147 9.11 28.53 22.63
N ARG A 148 9.34 28.49 23.95
CA ARG A 148 10.14 29.49 24.64
C ARG A 148 11.59 29.02 24.65
N SER A 149 12.37 29.57 23.73
CA SER A 149 13.83 29.52 23.78
C SER A 149 14.27 30.23 25.06
N THR A 150 14.90 29.52 25.98
CA THR A 150 15.69 30.13 27.07
C THR A 150 16.90 29.27 27.37
N ASP A 151 18.04 29.93 27.26
CA ASP A 151 19.32 29.53 27.81
C ASP A 151 19.23 29.18 29.31
N GLU A 152 20.14 28.30 29.71
CA GLU A 152 20.70 28.10 31.06
C GLU A 152 19.89 27.37 32.18
N VAL A 153 20.57 26.34 32.69
CA VAL A 153 20.59 25.68 34.02
C VAL A 153 19.51 24.67 34.43
N SER A 154 20.02 23.46 34.76
CA SER A 154 19.79 22.69 36.00
C SER A 154 19.29 21.26 35.76
N ASP A 155 20.11 20.29 36.17
CA ASP A 155 19.69 18.91 36.43
C ASP A 155 18.63 18.93 37.54
N GLU A 156 17.40 18.51 37.25
CA GLU A 156 16.55 17.67 38.10
C GLU A 156 15.12 17.54 37.51
N GLU A 157 14.63 16.30 37.50
CA GLU A 157 13.26 15.83 37.24
C GLU A 157 12.78 15.68 35.77
N GLU A 158 12.84 14.44 35.28
CA GLU A 158 12.11 13.99 34.08
C GLU A 158 10.59 14.22 34.25
N PRO A 159 9.88 14.72 33.22
CA PRO A 159 8.43 14.93 33.30
C PRO A 159 7.71 13.58 33.46
N GLN A 160 7.23 13.28 34.68
CA GLN A 160 6.43 12.10 34.94
C GLN A 160 5.07 12.20 34.25
N PHE A 161 4.88 11.38 33.23
CA PHE A 161 3.60 11.12 32.60
C PHE A 161 2.65 10.47 33.63
N SER A 162 1.60 11.17 34.06
CA SER A 162 0.72 10.69 35.12
C SER A 162 -0.10 9.47 34.68
N GLU A 163 -0.24 8.49 35.56
CA GLU A 163 -1.01 7.25 35.34
C GLU A 163 -2.47 7.55 34.93
N GLU A 164 -2.99 8.70 35.36
CA GLU A 164 -4.32 9.20 35.03
C GLU A 164 -4.45 9.58 33.55
N LYS A 165 -3.42 10.25 32.98
CA LYS A 165 -3.36 10.52 31.53
C LYS A 165 -3.25 9.23 30.71
N MET A 166 -2.62 8.19 31.25
CA MET A 166 -2.54 6.88 30.59
C MET A 166 -3.90 6.19 30.53
N LYS A 167 -4.69 6.26 31.61
CA LYS A 167 -6.05 5.71 31.67
C LYS A 167 -6.99 6.43 30.70
N ASP A 168 -6.86 7.75 30.58
CA ASP A 168 -7.63 8.54 29.61
C ASP A 168 -7.31 8.15 28.16
N ILE A 169 -6.02 7.94 27.83
CA ILE A 169 -5.62 7.49 26.50
C ILE A 169 -6.20 6.11 26.20
N ILE A 170 -6.10 5.17 27.13
CA ILE A 170 -6.62 3.80 26.94
C ILE A 170 -8.14 3.84 26.71
N THR A 171 -8.86 4.66 27.48
CA THR A 171 -10.32 4.82 27.34
C THR A 171 -10.69 5.38 25.97
N LYS A 172 -9.96 6.40 25.51
CA LYS A 172 -10.15 6.97 24.16
C LYS A 172 -9.86 5.97 23.05
N LEU A 173 -8.81 5.15 23.18
CA LEU A 173 -8.49 4.11 22.20
C LEU A 173 -9.60 3.06 22.10
N ASN A 174 -10.15 2.62 23.23
CA ASN A 174 -11.27 1.66 23.23
C ASN A 174 -12.52 2.24 22.56
N GLN A 175 -12.79 3.53 22.76
CA GLN A 175 -13.92 4.21 22.13
C GLN A 175 -13.75 4.30 20.61
N ILE A 176 -12.53 4.59 20.13
CA ILE A 176 -12.20 4.58 18.70
C ILE A 176 -12.38 3.18 18.12
N ASP A 177 -11.93 2.13 18.81
CA ASP A 177 -12.11 0.75 18.34
C ASP A 177 -13.60 0.38 18.21
N GLU A 178 -14.45 0.83 19.13
CA GLU A 178 -15.89 0.60 19.07
C GLU A 178 -16.54 1.35 17.89
N GLU A 179 -16.17 2.61 17.66
CA GLU A 179 -16.66 3.41 16.54
C GLU A 179 -16.23 2.83 15.18
N ILE A 180 -15.00 2.33 15.08
CA ILE A 180 -14.49 1.64 13.88
C ILE A 180 -15.32 0.40 13.61
N ASN A 181 -15.56 -0.43 14.64
CA ASN A 181 -16.33 -1.67 14.48
C ASN A 181 -17.77 -1.38 14.03
N GLN A 182 -18.45 -0.42 14.66
CA GLN A 182 -19.81 -0.02 14.27
C GLN A 182 -19.86 0.52 12.83
N THR A 183 -18.86 1.30 12.43
CA THR A 183 -18.78 1.85 11.08
C THR A 183 -18.57 0.75 10.03
N ILE A 184 -17.71 -0.22 10.33
CA ILE A 184 -17.45 -1.36 9.45
C ILE A 184 -18.72 -2.20 9.29
N GLU A 185 -19.38 -2.55 10.39
CA GLU A 185 -20.63 -3.33 10.37
C GLU A 185 -21.70 -2.64 9.53
N THR A 186 -21.92 -1.34 9.77
CA THR A 186 -22.93 -0.55 9.04
C THR A 186 -22.63 -0.52 7.53
N LYS A 187 -21.36 -0.32 7.15
CA LYS A 187 -20.96 -0.29 5.73
C LYS A 187 -21.10 -1.66 5.07
N ILE A 188 -20.77 -2.75 5.76
CA ILE A 188 -20.93 -4.12 5.24
C ILE A 188 -22.41 -4.44 5.03
N VAL A 189 -23.26 -4.18 6.03
CA VAL A 189 -24.71 -4.42 5.93
C VAL A 189 -25.30 -3.64 4.75
N THR A 190 -24.97 -2.35 4.66
CA THR A 190 -25.44 -1.49 3.56
C THR A 190 -24.99 -2.00 2.18
N ALA A 191 -23.74 -2.46 2.07
CA ALA A 191 -23.22 -3.00 0.81
C ALA A 191 -23.90 -4.31 0.40
N LEU A 192 -24.17 -5.19 1.37
CA LEU A 192 -24.89 -6.44 1.13
C LEU A 192 -26.33 -6.19 0.67
N ASP A 193 -27.02 -5.23 1.27
CA ASP A 193 -28.37 -4.86 0.86
C ASP A 193 -28.42 -4.30 -0.56
N LYS A 194 -27.47 -3.41 -0.90
CA LYS A 194 -27.33 -2.90 -2.28
C LYS A 194 -27.08 -4.03 -3.28
N LEU A 195 -26.20 -4.97 -2.94
CA LEU A 195 -25.91 -6.12 -3.81
C LEU A 195 -27.16 -6.98 -4.04
N ARG A 196 -27.94 -7.23 -2.98
CA ARG A 196 -29.18 -7.99 -3.06
C ARG A 196 -30.22 -7.30 -3.94
N GLN A 197 -30.36 -5.99 -3.82
CA GLN A 197 -31.25 -5.19 -4.67
C GLN A 197 -30.84 -5.28 -6.15
N THR A 198 -29.54 -5.13 -6.46
CA THR A 198 -29.03 -5.26 -7.83
C THR A 198 -29.31 -6.65 -8.41
N GLN A 199 -29.12 -7.72 -7.62
CA GLN A 199 -29.42 -9.08 -8.09
C GLN A 199 -30.91 -9.28 -8.37
N GLN A 200 -31.80 -8.69 -7.56
CA GLN A 200 -33.24 -8.75 -7.81
C GLN A 200 -33.63 -7.99 -9.07
N PHE A 201 -33.04 -6.80 -9.29
CA PHE A 201 -33.26 -6.01 -10.49
C PHE A 201 -32.82 -6.75 -11.76
N ASN A 202 -31.64 -7.37 -11.74
CA ASN A 202 -31.13 -8.15 -12.89
C ASN A 202 -32.07 -9.32 -13.23
N LYS A 203 -32.56 -10.05 -12.22
CA LYS A 203 -33.54 -11.14 -12.43
C LYS A 203 -34.86 -10.65 -13.05
N GLN A 204 -35.32 -9.45 -12.68
CA GLN A 204 -36.52 -8.87 -13.29
C GLN A 204 -36.30 -8.51 -14.76
N GLN A 205 -35.14 -7.97 -15.12
CA GLN A 205 -34.79 -7.67 -16.51
C GLN A 205 -34.69 -8.94 -17.36
N GLU A 206 -34.04 -9.99 -16.86
CA GLU A 206 -33.94 -11.29 -17.55
C GLU A 206 -35.33 -11.87 -17.86
N ASN A 207 -36.25 -11.82 -16.89
CA ASN A 207 -37.63 -12.30 -17.09
C ASN A 207 -38.42 -11.47 -18.12
N GLN A 208 -38.19 -10.15 -18.20
CA GLN A 208 -38.83 -9.30 -19.22
C GLN A 208 -38.30 -9.58 -20.62
N ILE A 209 -36.99 -9.82 -20.77
CA ILE A 209 -36.37 -10.17 -22.06
C ILE A 209 -36.92 -11.49 -22.60
N ILE A 210 -37.17 -12.48 -21.72
CA ILE A 210 -37.73 -13.77 -22.11
C ILE A 210 -39.19 -13.61 -22.62
N GLN A 211 -39.99 -12.71 -22.03
CA GLN A 211 -41.38 -12.48 -22.45
C GLN A 211 -41.51 -11.74 -23.79
N ILE A 212 -40.52 -10.93 -24.17
CA ILE A 212 -40.51 -10.21 -25.46
C ILE A 212 -40.13 -11.15 -26.63
N ASN A 213 -39.41 -12.22 -26.34
CA ASN A 213 -38.92 -13.18 -27.34
C ASN A 213 -39.83 -14.42 -27.52
N GLN A 214 -41.03 -14.42 -26.93
CA GLN A 214 -42.09 -15.42 -27.14
C GLN A 214 -43.27 -14.80 -27.90
#